data_AF-A0A1H4UFW3-F1
#
_entry.id   AF-A0A1H4UFW3-F1
#
_cell.length_a   1.000
_cell.length_b   1.000
_cell.length_c   1.000
_cell.angle_alpha   90.00
_cell.angle_beta   90.00
_cell.angle_gamma   90.00
#
_symmetry.space_group_name_H-M   'P 1'
#
loop_
_entity.id
_entity.type
_entity.pdbx_description
1 polymer ?
#
loop_
_entity_poly.entity_id
_entity_poly.type
_entity_poly.pdbx_seq_one_letter_code
_entity_poly.pdbx_strand_id
1 'polypeptide(L)'
;MNLADILNTINKEGINRNTLDKFLSVGEEILASAAKKARIKDSFTATLSYTSHTLDLKYKSTKTNSFYHLMYDSYTRELIFETYIESWENIKNIKDTFWVEFLSSSDTLDFDFFNCYPLTYDKKATPEFAANFKSINFRIMMYYINAMLVASKERDNIMFGGLEKIWTGKTTIPTIISELNECFRVFYRLNYLLFKAEKVRKINKQTRKLKSNKKTNDV
;
A
#
# COMPACT_ATOMS: atom_id res chain seq x y z
N MET A 1 -27.56 5.77 1.70
CA MET A 1 -27.17 4.96 0.52
C MET A 1 -25.90 4.25 0.89
N ASN A 2 -25.86 2.93 0.88
CA ASN A 2 -24.68 2.15 1.27
C ASN A 2 -23.75 1.92 0.05
N LEU A 3 -22.57 1.33 0.27
CA LEU A 3 -21.63 1.04 -0.81
C LEU A 3 -22.27 0.18 -1.93
N ALA A 4 -23.08 -0.80 -1.58
CA ALA A 4 -23.78 -1.67 -2.54
C ALA A 4 -24.66 -0.85 -3.50
N ASP A 5 -25.45 0.08 -2.95
CA ASP A 5 -26.34 0.94 -3.71
C ASP A 5 -25.54 1.83 -4.69
N ILE A 6 -24.39 2.35 -4.26
CA ILE A 6 -23.51 3.20 -5.07
C ILE A 6 -22.93 2.41 -6.24
N LEU A 7 -22.37 1.22 -5.97
CA LEU A 7 -21.80 0.36 -7.02
C LEU A 7 -22.88 -0.09 -8.01
N ASN A 8 -24.08 -0.41 -7.53
CA ASN A 8 -25.22 -0.73 -8.39
C ASN A 8 -25.65 0.45 -9.27
N THR A 9 -25.63 1.67 -8.73
CA THR A 9 -25.94 2.89 -9.50
C THR A 9 -24.89 3.11 -10.58
N ILE A 10 -23.59 3.01 -10.24
CA ILE A 10 -22.50 3.14 -11.21
C ILE A 10 -22.63 2.10 -12.32
N ASN A 11 -22.98 0.85 -11.99
CA ASN A 11 -23.13 -0.22 -12.97
C ASN A 11 -24.32 -0.04 -13.93
N LYS A 12 -25.37 0.67 -13.51
CA LYS A 12 -26.58 0.90 -14.31
C LYS A 12 -26.51 2.19 -15.11
N GLU A 13 -26.00 3.25 -14.49
CA GLU A 13 -26.10 4.62 -14.97
C GLU A 13 -24.75 5.20 -15.40
N GLY A 14 -23.66 4.46 -15.17
CA GLY A 14 -22.29 4.94 -15.37
C GLY A 14 -21.83 5.88 -14.25
N ILE A 15 -20.60 6.39 -14.40
CA ILE A 15 -19.99 7.31 -13.45
C ILE A 15 -20.41 8.75 -13.79
N ASN A 16 -21.06 9.41 -12.84
CA ASN A 16 -21.45 10.82 -12.90
C ASN A 16 -21.13 11.55 -11.58
N ARG A 17 -21.30 12.87 -11.55
CA ARG A 17 -20.98 13.70 -10.39
C ARG A 17 -21.66 13.25 -9.09
N ASN A 18 -22.92 12.84 -9.16
CA ASN A 18 -23.66 12.37 -7.98
C ASN A 18 -23.06 11.05 -7.44
N THR A 19 -22.73 10.11 -8.33
CA THR A 19 -22.07 8.86 -7.91
C THR A 19 -20.66 9.10 -7.36
N LEU A 20 -19.93 10.08 -7.90
CA LEU A 20 -18.61 10.48 -7.42
C LEU A 20 -18.66 11.01 -5.98
N ASP A 21 -19.53 11.99 -5.73
CA ASP A 21 -19.65 12.62 -4.40
C ASP A 21 -20.10 11.60 -3.34
N LYS A 22 -21.01 10.70 -3.71
CA LYS A 22 -21.46 9.61 -2.83
C LYS A 22 -20.37 8.58 -2.56
N PHE A 23 -19.60 8.19 -3.59
CA PHE A 23 -18.50 7.24 -3.42
C PHE A 23 -17.42 7.81 -2.49
N LEU A 24 -17.07 9.09 -2.65
CA LEU A 24 -16.15 9.80 -1.75
C LEU A 24 -16.65 9.77 -0.31
N SER A 25 -17.89 10.22 -0.06
CA SER A 25 -18.45 10.29 1.29
C SER A 25 -18.54 8.92 1.96
N VAL A 26 -19.10 7.92 1.27
CA VAL A 26 -19.27 6.57 1.84
C VAL A 26 -17.92 5.86 2.00
N GLY A 27 -17.02 5.99 1.03
CA GLY A 27 -15.68 5.41 1.12
C GLY A 27 -14.87 6.04 2.26
N GLU A 28 -14.96 7.35 2.47
CA GLU A 28 -14.31 8.04 3.59
C GLU A 28 -14.84 7.53 4.94
N GLU A 29 -16.16 7.40 5.09
CA GLU A 29 -16.77 6.83 6.30
C GLU A 29 -16.30 5.40 6.57
N ILE A 30 -16.21 4.56 5.53
CA ILE A 30 -15.72 3.19 5.63
C ILE A 30 -14.26 3.16 6.11
N LEU A 31 -13.38 3.95 5.49
CA LEU A 31 -11.96 3.99 5.85
C LEU A 31 -11.72 4.62 7.23
N ALA A 32 -12.48 5.65 7.58
CA ALA A 32 -12.45 6.24 8.93
C ALA A 32 -12.90 5.23 9.99
N SER A 33 -13.93 4.44 9.70
CA SER A 33 -14.40 3.36 10.57
C SER A 33 -13.33 2.26 10.71
N ALA A 34 -12.67 1.87 9.63
CA ALA A 34 -11.56 0.92 9.64
C ALA A 34 -10.41 1.41 10.52
N ALA A 35 -9.97 2.66 10.35
CA ALA A 35 -8.93 3.28 11.16
C ALA A 35 -9.29 3.30 12.67
N LYS A 36 -10.55 3.62 12.99
CA LYS A 36 -11.06 3.61 14.37
C LYS A 36 -11.06 2.20 14.97
N LYS A 37 -11.54 1.19 14.24
CA LYS A 37 -11.52 -0.22 14.69
C LYS A 37 -10.11 -0.74 14.91
N ALA A 38 -9.18 -0.36 14.02
CA ALA A 38 -7.76 -0.67 14.14
C ALA A 38 -7.04 0.12 15.26
N ARG A 39 -7.75 1.01 15.98
CA ARG A 39 -7.22 1.88 17.04
C ARG A 39 -6.06 2.77 16.56
N ILE A 40 -6.11 3.20 15.30
CA ILE A 40 -5.10 4.07 14.70
C ILE A 40 -5.35 5.51 15.17
N LYS A 41 -4.36 6.10 15.86
CA LYS A 41 -4.40 7.49 16.38
C LYS A 41 -3.85 8.52 15.37
N ASP A 42 -4.01 8.22 14.09
CA ASP A 42 -3.54 9.08 13.00
C ASP A 42 -4.69 9.95 12.49
N SER A 43 -4.34 11.01 11.77
CA SER A 43 -5.31 11.80 11.03
C SER A 43 -5.15 11.52 9.55
N PHE A 44 -6.25 11.67 8.81
CA PHE A 44 -6.30 11.36 7.40
C PHE A 44 -7.00 12.45 6.62
N THR A 45 -6.60 12.61 5.35
CA THR A 45 -7.28 13.48 4.39
C THR A 45 -7.74 12.65 3.20
N ALA A 46 -9.02 12.74 2.86
CA ALA A 46 -9.61 12.07 1.72
C ALA A 46 -9.58 12.97 0.47
N THR A 47 -9.18 12.43 -0.67
CA THR A 47 -9.37 13.06 -1.98
C THR A 47 -9.89 12.03 -2.98
N LEU A 48 -10.63 12.51 -3.98
CA LEU A 48 -11.15 11.64 -5.05
C LEU A 48 -10.41 11.96 -6.36
N SER A 49 -10.02 10.92 -7.07
CA SER A 49 -9.66 11.00 -8.48
C SER A 49 -10.49 10.04 -9.31
N TYR A 50 -10.66 10.38 -10.59
CA TYR A 50 -11.33 9.56 -11.56
C TYR A 50 -10.49 9.50 -12.83
N THR A 51 -10.13 8.30 -13.26
CA THR A 51 -9.37 8.09 -14.50
C THR A 51 -10.06 7.03 -15.34
N SER A 52 -10.55 7.43 -16.52
CA SER A 52 -11.24 6.61 -17.51
C SER A 52 -12.44 5.83 -16.96
N HIS A 53 -12.21 4.72 -16.26
CA HIS A 53 -13.23 3.81 -15.75
C HIS A 53 -13.03 3.46 -14.26
N THR A 54 -12.05 4.09 -13.60
CA THR A 54 -11.68 3.80 -12.21
C THR A 54 -11.97 4.99 -11.32
N LEU A 55 -12.84 4.80 -10.33
CA LEU A 55 -12.96 5.70 -9.19
C LEU A 55 -11.84 5.39 -8.21
N ASP A 56 -11.13 6.39 -7.72
CA ASP A 56 -10.06 6.21 -6.73
C ASP A 56 -10.22 7.20 -5.58
N LEU A 57 -10.65 6.68 -4.43
CA LEU A 57 -10.61 7.39 -3.17
C LEU A 57 -9.24 7.23 -2.53
N LYS A 58 -8.50 8.34 -2.45
CA LYS A 58 -7.18 8.43 -1.81
C LYS A 58 -7.32 8.88 -0.37
N TYR A 59 -7.06 7.99 0.57
CA TYR A 59 -7.08 8.28 2.00
C TYR A 59 -5.65 8.41 2.52
N LYS A 60 -5.18 9.64 2.70
CA LYS A 60 -3.77 9.93 3.00
C LYS A 60 -3.52 10.08 4.49
N SER A 61 -2.60 9.30 5.05
CA SER A 61 -2.13 9.47 6.44
C SER A 61 -1.28 10.74 6.58
N THR A 62 -1.61 11.62 7.52
CA THR A 62 -0.82 12.83 7.79
C THR A 62 0.52 12.52 8.46
N LYS A 63 0.60 11.40 9.19
CA LYS A 63 1.81 10.98 9.91
C LYS A 63 2.83 10.26 9.04
N THR A 64 2.37 9.29 8.26
CA THR A 64 3.24 8.44 7.43
C THR A 64 3.38 8.96 6.01
N ASN A 65 2.50 9.87 5.58
CA ASN A 65 2.36 10.36 4.22
C ASN A 65 1.96 9.27 3.20
N SER A 66 1.70 8.04 3.64
CA SER A 66 1.21 6.94 2.81
C SER A 66 -0.24 7.15 2.39
N PHE A 67 -0.57 6.71 1.18
CA PHE A 67 -1.93 6.69 0.63
C PHE A 67 -2.53 5.29 0.75
N TYR A 68 -3.80 5.23 1.14
CA TYR A 68 -4.64 4.04 1.12
C TYR A 68 -5.75 4.30 0.11
N HIS A 69 -5.73 3.57 -0.99
CA HIS A 69 -6.63 3.76 -2.11
C HIS A 69 -7.78 2.79 -1.99
N LEU A 70 -9.01 3.30 -2.02
CA LEU A 70 -10.20 2.49 -2.22
C LEU A 70 -10.73 2.80 -3.62
N MET A 71 -10.51 1.87 -4.54
CA MET A 71 -10.81 2.05 -5.95
C MET A 71 -11.97 1.17 -6.38
N TYR A 72 -12.72 1.64 -7.36
CA TYR A 72 -13.72 0.85 -8.07
C TYR A 72 -13.46 0.90 -9.57
N ASP A 73 -13.10 -0.24 -10.15
CA ASP A 73 -13.00 -0.41 -11.59
C ASP A 73 -14.37 -0.79 -12.16
N SER A 74 -14.97 0.13 -12.92
CA SER A 74 -16.30 -0.07 -13.51
C SER A 74 -16.31 -1.04 -14.70
N TYR A 75 -15.15 -1.33 -15.31
CA TYR A 75 -15.01 -2.28 -16.41
C TYR A 75 -14.95 -3.72 -15.88
N THR A 76 -14.03 -3.99 -14.94
CA THR A 76 -13.90 -5.33 -14.34
C THR A 76 -14.93 -5.58 -13.23
N ARG A 77 -15.59 -4.52 -12.75
CA ARG A 77 -16.53 -4.53 -11.61
C ARG A 77 -15.85 -5.02 -10.33
N GLU A 78 -14.64 -4.55 -10.11
CA GLU A 78 -13.81 -4.89 -8.97
C GLU A 78 -13.67 -3.70 -8.02
N LEU A 79 -13.78 -3.99 -6.74
CA LEU A 79 -13.39 -3.06 -5.69
C LEU A 79 -11.96 -3.43 -5.27
N ILE A 80 -11.06 -2.45 -5.24
CA ILE A 80 -9.64 -2.67 -4.99
C ILE A 80 -9.25 -1.82 -3.79
N PHE A 81 -8.56 -2.40 -2.82
CA PHE A 81 -7.92 -1.67 -1.74
C PHE A 81 -6.42 -1.83 -1.81
N GLU A 82 -5.69 -0.74 -2.04
CA GLU A 82 -4.24 -0.78 -2.19
C GLU A 82 -3.50 0.27 -1.37
N THR A 83 -2.22 0.00 -1.10
CA THR A 83 -1.28 0.99 -0.59
C THR A 83 0.12 0.73 -1.15
N TYR A 84 0.87 1.79 -1.42
CA TYR A 84 2.28 1.68 -1.75
C TYR A 84 3.13 1.48 -0.50
N ILE A 85 4.22 0.72 -0.64
CA ILE A 85 5.18 0.52 0.45
C ILE A 85 6.15 1.71 0.48
N GLU A 86 5.93 2.59 1.45
CA GLU A 86 6.75 3.78 1.65
C GLU A 86 8.04 3.45 2.39
N SER A 87 9.14 4.15 2.08
CA SER A 87 10.45 3.95 2.75
C SER A 87 10.92 2.48 2.74
N TRP A 88 10.67 1.78 1.62
CA TRP A 88 10.92 0.35 1.40
C TRP A 88 12.33 -0.12 1.76
N GLU A 89 13.34 0.76 1.72
CA GLU A 89 14.72 0.43 2.10
C GLU A 89 14.85 -0.11 3.54
N ASN A 90 13.87 0.23 4.39
CA ASN A 90 13.79 -0.14 5.79
C ASN A 90 13.07 -1.47 6.06
N ILE A 91 12.63 -2.20 5.03
CA ILE A 91 12.01 -3.54 5.17
C ILE A 91 12.87 -4.48 6.01
N LYS A 92 14.20 -4.44 5.84
CA LYS A 92 15.17 -5.22 6.64
C LYS A 92 15.17 -4.92 8.15
N ASN A 93 14.55 -3.83 8.58
CA ASN A 93 14.50 -3.40 9.99
C ASN A 93 13.19 -3.82 10.67
N ILE A 94 12.29 -4.49 9.94
CA ILE A 94 11.02 -4.97 10.46
C ILE A 94 11.26 -6.29 11.22
N LYS A 95 10.65 -6.41 12.40
CA LYS A 95 10.80 -7.60 13.26
C LYS A 95 10.12 -8.82 12.65
N ASP A 96 10.74 -9.99 12.82
CA ASP A 96 10.20 -11.28 12.36
C ASP A 96 8.79 -11.56 12.89
N THR A 97 8.50 -11.17 14.14
CA THR A 97 7.15 -11.33 14.71
C THR A 97 6.07 -10.59 13.93
N PHE A 98 6.39 -9.44 13.34
CA PHE A 98 5.48 -8.75 12.44
C PHE A 98 5.41 -9.46 11.08
N TRP A 99 6.52 -9.95 10.54
CA TRP A 99 6.50 -10.69 9.28
C TRP A 99 5.64 -11.95 9.36
N VAL A 100 5.71 -12.71 10.46
CA VAL A 100 4.85 -13.87 10.69
C VAL A 100 3.37 -13.46 10.67
N GLU A 101 3.00 -12.41 11.43
CA GLU A 101 1.63 -11.88 11.44
C GLU A 101 1.18 -11.41 10.05
N PHE A 102 2.05 -10.71 9.34
CA PHE A 102 1.79 -10.16 8.01
C PHE A 102 1.55 -11.27 6.98
N LEU A 103 2.39 -12.31 6.97
CA LEU A 103 2.26 -13.44 6.05
C LEU A 103 1.02 -14.27 6.36
N SER A 104 0.75 -14.55 7.63
CA SER A 104 -0.52 -15.20 8.03
C SER A 104 -1.75 -14.38 7.63
N SER A 105 -1.67 -13.05 7.72
CA SER A 105 -2.75 -12.17 7.26
C SER A 105 -2.90 -12.20 5.74
N SER A 106 -1.80 -12.25 4.98
CA SER A 106 -1.83 -12.39 3.52
C SER A 106 -2.51 -13.69 3.09
N ASP A 107 -2.18 -14.82 3.73
CA ASP A 107 -2.79 -16.10 3.42
C ASP A 107 -4.29 -16.14 3.77
N THR A 108 -4.67 -15.50 4.88
CA THR A 108 -6.07 -15.51 5.37
C THR A 108 -6.96 -14.53 4.60
N LEU A 109 -6.45 -13.33 4.33
CA LEU A 109 -7.20 -12.26 3.69
C LEU A 109 -7.01 -12.27 2.17
N ASP A 110 -6.10 -13.09 1.64
CA ASP A 110 -5.81 -13.22 0.20
C ASP A 110 -5.53 -11.85 -0.44
N PHE A 111 -4.64 -11.09 0.19
CA PHE A 111 -4.04 -9.89 -0.39
C PHE A 111 -2.64 -10.20 -0.92
N ASP A 112 -2.21 -9.48 -1.94
CA ASP A 112 -0.93 -9.72 -2.60
C ASP A 112 -0.06 -8.46 -2.71
N PHE A 113 1.20 -8.66 -3.08
CA PHE A 113 2.16 -7.63 -3.46
C PHE A 113 2.12 -7.43 -4.98
N PHE A 114 1.79 -6.22 -5.39
CA PHE A 114 1.92 -5.79 -6.78
C PHE A 114 3.22 -5.01 -6.97
N ASN A 115 3.86 -5.21 -8.11
CA ASN A 115 5.10 -4.54 -8.46
C ASN A 115 4.87 -3.39 -9.43
N CYS A 116 5.48 -2.24 -9.15
CA CYS A 116 5.37 -1.08 -10.02
C CYS A 116 6.32 -1.13 -11.22
N TYR A 117 7.39 -1.93 -11.12
CA TYR A 117 8.34 -2.15 -12.20
C TYR A 117 8.58 -3.64 -12.39
N PRO A 118 8.68 -4.14 -13.62
CA PRO A 118 9.12 -5.51 -13.84
C PRO A 118 10.60 -5.64 -13.48
N LEU A 119 10.97 -6.76 -12.88
CA LEU A 119 12.38 -7.06 -12.63
C LEU A 119 13.12 -7.21 -13.96
N THR A 120 14.29 -6.58 -14.04
CA THR A 120 15.19 -6.69 -15.19
C THR A 120 16.12 -7.88 -15.01
N TYR A 121 15.69 -9.05 -15.47
CA TYR A 121 16.53 -10.24 -15.62
C TYR A 121 16.21 -10.97 -16.94
N ASP A 122 17.14 -11.76 -17.44
CA ASP A 122 16.93 -12.56 -18.64
C ASP A 122 16.00 -13.74 -18.35
N LYS A 123 14.71 -13.56 -18.67
CA LYS A 123 13.68 -14.59 -18.49
C LYS A 123 13.94 -15.86 -19.29
N LYS A 124 14.72 -15.79 -20.38
CA LYS A 124 15.10 -16.99 -21.17
C LYS A 124 16.22 -17.76 -20.49
N ALA A 125 17.09 -17.08 -19.77
CA ALA A 125 18.17 -17.70 -19.02
C ALA A 125 17.68 -18.33 -17.70
N THR A 126 16.62 -17.80 -17.09
CA THR A 126 16.07 -18.31 -15.81
C THR A 126 14.54 -18.47 -15.84
N PRO A 127 13.99 -19.34 -16.71
CA PRO A 127 12.55 -19.54 -16.84
C PRO A 127 11.88 -20.04 -15.55
N GLU A 128 12.61 -20.74 -14.68
CA GLU A 128 12.15 -21.20 -13.37
C GLU A 128 11.83 -20.03 -12.41
N PHE A 129 12.50 -18.88 -12.57
CA PHE A 129 12.15 -17.66 -11.83
C PHE A 129 10.89 -16.98 -12.39
N ALA A 130 10.44 -17.34 -13.59
CA ALA A 130 9.20 -16.84 -14.18
C ALA A 130 7.99 -17.75 -13.94
N ALA A 131 8.17 -18.91 -13.28
CA ALA A 131 7.09 -19.84 -12.99
C ALA A 131 6.07 -19.27 -11.96
N ASN A 132 4.80 -19.65 -12.13
CA ASN A 132 3.59 -18.99 -11.63
C ASN A 132 3.31 -19.05 -10.11
N PHE A 133 4.27 -19.43 -9.27
CA PHE A 133 4.03 -19.49 -7.83
C PHE A 133 5.14 -18.80 -7.06
N LYS A 134 4.87 -17.57 -6.62
CA LYS A 134 5.74 -16.84 -5.71
C LYS A 134 4.90 -16.49 -4.49
N SER A 135 5.36 -16.84 -3.30
CA SER A 135 4.76 -16.30 -2.08
C SER A 135 4.96 -14.78 -2.05
N ILE A 136 4.07 -14.07 -1.36
CA ILE A 136 4.22 -12.62 -1.17
C ILE A 136 5.59 -12.26 -0.57
N ASN A 137 6.10 -13.09 0.35
CA ASN A 137 7.44 -12.93 0.92
C ASN A 137 8.53 -13.00 -0.15
N PHE A 138 8.48 -14.02 -1.02
CA PHE A 138 9.46 -14.18 -2.08
C PHE A 138 9.41 -13.04 -3.09
N ARG A 139 8.22 -12.55 -3.43
CA ARG A 139 8.05 -11.33 -4.26
C ARG A 139 8.72 -10.14 -3.58
N ILE A 140 8.37 -9.82 -2.34
CA ILE A 140 8.95 -8.69 -1.60
C ILE A 140 10.48 -8.79 -1.50
N MET A 141 11.02 -9.96 -1.15
CA MET A 141 12.47 -10.16 -1.05
C MET A 141 13.19 -10.00 -2.39
N MET A 142 12.64 -10.61 -3.46
CA MET A 142 13.20 -10.50 -4.80
C MET A 142 13.24 -9.03 -5.25
N TYR A 143 12.16 -8.29 -5.04
CA TYR A 143 12.11 -6.86 -5.33
C TYR A 143 13.08 -6.05 -4.47
N TYR A 144 13.19 -6.36 -3.19
CA TYR A 144 14.12 -5.68 -2.28
C TYR A 144 15.57 -5.83 -2.72
N ILE A 145 15.98 -7.04 -3.05
CA ILE A 145 17.36 -7.33 -3.49
C ILE A 145 17.64 -6.59 -4.80
N ASN A 146 16.76 -6.69 -5.79
CA ASN A 146 16.95 -6.00 -7.06
C ASN A 146 17.01 -4.48 -6.90
N ALA A 147 16.12 -3.90 -6.11
CA ALA A 147 16.13 -2.46 -5.82
C ALA A 147 17.40 -2.03 -5.06
N MET A 148 17.98 -2.89 -4.21
CA MET A 148 19.24 -2.64 -3.52
C MET A 148 20.48 -2.81 -4.41
N LEU A 149 20.40 -3.52 -5.54
CA LEU A 149 21.50 -3.63 -6.49
C LEU A 149 21.66 -2.39 -7.38
N VAL A 150 20.60 -1.59 -7.50
CA VAL A 150 20.61 -0.32 -8.21
C VAL A 150 21.50 0.70 -7.50
N ALA A 151 22.13 1.60 -8.27
CA ALA A 151 23.01 2.64 -7.73
C ALA A 151 22.27 3.54 -6.73
N SER A 152 22.94 3.99 -5.66
CA SER A 152 22.29 4.74 -4.57
C SER A 152 21.53 6.00 -5.03
N LYS A 153 21.97 6.67 -6.12
CA LYS A 153 21.30 7.86 -6.65
C LYS A 153 19.99 7.53 -7.38
N GLU A 154 19.89 6.33 -7.93
CA GLU A 154 18.74 5.86 -8.70
C GLU A 154 17.66 5.27 -7.78
N ARG A 155 18.03 4.81 -6.57
CA ARG A 155 17.10 4.25 -5.58
C ARG A 155 16.00 5.20 -5.14
N ASP A 156 16.30 6.50 -5.12
CA ASP A 156 15.31 7.53 -4.75
C ASP A 156 14.15 7.61 -5.76
N ASN A 157 14.34 7.10 -6.98
CA ASN A 157 13.31 7.07 -8.03
C ASN A 157 12.61 5.71 -8.16
N ILE A 158 12.96 4.72 -7.31
CA ILE A 158 12.36 3.38 -7.36
C ILE A 158 10.99 3.42 -6.68
N MET A 159 9.94 3.16 -7.46
CA MET A 159 8.64 2.78 -6.93
C MET A 159 8.68 1.27 -6.64
N PHE A 160 8.79 0.90 -5.36
CA PHE A 160 9.04 -0.49 -4.95
C PHE A 160 7.93 -1.45 -5.35
N GLY A 161 6.68 -1.02 -5.16
CA GLY A 161 5.50 -1.87 -5.19
C GLY A 161 4.56 -1.49 -4.07
N GLY A 162 3.46 -2.24 -3.98
CA GLY A 162 2.44 -2.03 -2.98
C GLY A 162 1.78 -3.34 -2.57
N LEU A 163 0.77 -3.20 -1.74
CA LEU A 163 -0.11 -4.28 -1.32
C LEU A 163 -1.49 -4.00 -1.87
N GLU A 164 -2.16 -5.02 -2.39
CA GLU A 164 -3.51 -4.91 -2.93
C GLU A 164 -4.40 -6.06 -2.45
N LYS A 165 -5.67 -5.74 -2.22
CA LYS A 165 -6.75 -6.70 -2.11
C LYS A 165 -7.80 -6.35 -3.16
N ILE A 166 -8.22 -7.36 -3.93
CA ILE A 166 -9.22 -7.22 -4.97
C ILE A 166 -10.46 -8.01 -4.56
N TRP A 167 -11.62 -7.36 -4.59
CA TRP A 167 -12.92 -7.99 -4.41
C TRP A 167 -13.70 -7.96 -5.71
N THR A 168 -14.11 -9.13 -6.18
CA THR A 168 -14.96 -9.27 -7.36
C THR A 168 -16.44 -9.09 -6.99
N GLY A 169 -17.30 -8.90 -7.99
CA GLY A 169 -18.76 -8.79 -7.80
C GLY A 169 -19.45 -10.00 -7.14
N LYS A 170 -18.72 -11.09 -6.83
CA LYS A 170 -19.22 -12.24 -6.06
C LYS A 170 -19.12 -12.05 -4.54
N THR A 171 -18.24 -11.16 -4.07
CA THR A 171 -18.00 -10.96 -2.63
C THR A 171 -19.09 -10.08 -2.03
N THR A 172 -19.63 -10.49 -0.88
CA THR A 172 -20.68 -9.72 -0.20
C THR A 172 -20.11 -8.43 0.43
N ILE A 173 -20.91 -7.38 0.48
CA ILE A 173 -20.50 -6.10 1.10
C ILE A 173 -20.10 -6.25 2.57
N PRO A 174 -20.80 -7.04 3.42
CA PRO A 174 -20.34 -7.33 4.78
C PRO A 174 -18.95 -7.97 4.82
N THR A 175 -18.66 -8.92 3.92
CA THR A 175 -17.34 -9.55 3.79
C THR A 175 -16.28 -8.53 3.38
N ILE A 176 -16.56 -7.72 2.35
CA ILE A 176 -15.68 -6.65 1.89
C ILE A 176 -15.32 -5.70 3.04
N ILE A 177 -16.31 -5.22 3.78
CA ILE A 177 -16.08 -4.30 4.90
C ILE A 177 -15.25 -4.97 6.00
N SER A 178 -15.51 -6.25 6.30
CA SER A 178 -14.76 -7.00 7.30
C SER A 178 -13.28 -7.14 6.91
N GLU A 179 -13.03 -7.64 5.69
CA GLU A 179 -11.68 -7.84 5.17
C GLU A 179 -10.93 -6.52 5.02
N LEU A 180 -11.60 -5.47 4.53
CA LEU A 180 -11.01 -4.13 4.41
C LEU A 180 -10.54 -3.57 5.76
N ASN A 181 -11.28 -3.80 6.86
CA ASN A 181 -10.80 -3.37 8.19
C ASN A 181 -9.47 -4.03 8.57
N GLU A 182 -9.34 -5.33 8.29
CA GLU A 182 -8.12 -6.08 8.60
C GLU A 182 -6.98 -5.74 7.64
N CYS A 183 -7.24 -5.64 6.34
CA CYS A 183 -6.26 -5.18 5.36
C CYS A 183 -5.75 -3.78 5.74
N PHE A 184 -6.63 -2.83 6.04
CA PHE A 184 -6.25 -1.48 6.46
C PHE A 184 -5.34 -1.51 7.69
N ARG A 185 -5.69 -2.31 8.71
CA ARG A 185 -4.87 -2.47 9.93
C ARG A 185 -3.47 -2.96 9.61
N VAL A 186 -3.36 -4.03 8.81
CA VAL A 186 -2.07 -4.65 8.46
C VAL A 186 -1.23 -3.74 7.58
N PHE A 187 -1.84 -3.16 6.55
CA PHE A 187 -1.20 -2.26 5.58
C PHE A 187 -0.68 -1.00 6.27
N TYR A 188 -1.52 -0.38 7.13
CA TYR A 188 -1.12 0.77 7.90
C TYR A 188 0.04 0.47 8.85
N ARG A 189 -0.01 -0.68 9.53
CA ARG A 189 1.03 -1.06 10.48
C ARG A 189 2.38 -1.27 9.78
N LEU A 190 2.40 -1.87 8.59
CA LEU A 190 3.63 -1.98 7.79
C LEU A 190 4.22 -0.59 7.50
N ASN A 191 3.45 0.29 6.88
CA ASN A 191 3.89 1.64 6.52
C ASN A 191 4.31 2.46 7.75
N TYR A 192 3.62 2.30 8.88
CA TYR A 192 3.97 2.95 10.14
C TYR A 192 5.31 2.46 10.72
N LEU A 193 5.60 1.16 10.64
CA LEU A 193 6.89 0.61 11.08
C LEU A 193 8.04 1.08 10.19
N LEU A 194 7.82 1.14 8.87
CA LEU A 194 8.79 1.66 7.91
C LEU A 194 9.06 3.15 8.15
N PHE A 195 8.02 3.95 8.37
CA PHE A 195 8.13 5.36 8.75
C PHE A 195 8.97 5.54 10.04
N LYS A 196 8.75 4.71 11.06
CA LYS A 196 9.53 4.76 12.31
C LYS A 196 11.00 4.46 12.07
N ALA A 197 11.31 3.41 11.30
CA ALA A 197 12.67 3.06 10.94
C ALA A 197 13.35 4.20 10.16
N GLU A 198 12.63 4.83 9.23
CA GLU A 198 13.13 5.97 8.45
C GLU A 198 13.44 7.18 9.34
N LYS A 199 12.57 7.47 10.31
CA LYS A 199 12.81 8.56 11.27
C LYS A 199 14.11 8.35 12.05
N VAL A 200 14.36 7.13 12.52
CA VAL A 200 15.61 6.78 13.21
C VAL A 200 16.82 6.91 12.27
N ARG A 201 16.69 6.43 11.04
CA ARG A 201 17.74 6.54 10.02
C ARG A 201 18.13 7.99 9.73
N LYS A 202 17.16 8.87 9.55
CA LYS A 202 17.37 10.32 9.32
C LYS A 202 18.10 10.98 10.49
N ILE A 203 17.69 10.70 11.73
CA ILE A 203 18.36 11.21 12.94
C ILE A 203 19.83 10.74 12.98
N ASN A 204 20.08 9.45 12.79
CA ASN A 204 21.44 8.90 12.80
C ASN A 204 22.34 9.52 11.71
N LYS A 205 21.79 9.77 10.51
CA LYS A 205 22.51 10.43 9.41
C LYS A 205 22.90 11.86 9.79
N GLN A 206 21.99 12.62 10.41
CA GLN A 206 22.26 13.98 10.88
C GLN A 206 23.33 14.00 11.98
N THR A 207 23.23 13.13 12.98
CA THR A 207 24.23 13.04 14.06
C THR A 207 25.62 12.70 13.53
N ARG A 208 25.74 11.81 12.53
CA ARG A 208 27.04 11.49 11.89
C ARG A 208 27.62 12.70 11.17
N LYS A 209 26.82 13.47 10.42
CA LYS A 209 27.26 14.70 9.75
C LYS A 209 27.74 15.77 10.74
N LEU A 210 27.05 15.93 11.88
CA LEU A 210 27.48 16.88 12.91
C LEU A 210 28.83 16.48 13.53
N LYS A 211 29.07 15.18 13.73
CA LYS A 211 30.35 14.66 14.25
C LYS A 211 31.49 14.81 13.24
N SER A 212 31.24 14.62 11.94
CA SER A 212 32.28 14.82 10.91
C SER A 212 32.69 16.28 10.81
N ASN A 213 31.72 17.21 10.86
CA ASN A 213 32.00 18.64 10.71
C ASN A 213 32.78 19.22 11.90
N LYS A 214 32.57 18.71 13.12
CA LYS A 214 33.40 19.08 14.29
C LYS A 214 34.86 18.68 14.10
N LYS A 215 35.11 17.44 13.64
CA LYS A 215 36.47 16.95 13.38
C LYS A 215 37.24 17.74 12.32
N THR A 216 36.56 18.33 11.34
CA THR A 216 37.19 19.19 10.32
C THR A 216 37.44 20.62 10.78
N ASN A 217 36.79 21.09 11.84
CA ASN A 217 37.00 22.44 12.38
C ASN A 217 38.03 22.47 13.53
N ASP A 218 38.47 21.29 14.00
CA ASP A 218 39.51 21.12 15.01
C ASP A 218 40.89 20.83 14.38
N VAL A 219 41.06 21.12 13.08
CA VAL A 219 42.32 21.05 12.31
C VAL A 219 42.63 22.43 11.76
#